data_AF-A0A2A2CG61-F1
#
_entry.id   AF-A0A2A2CG61-F1
#
_cell.length_a   1.000
_cell.length_b   1.000
_cell.length_c   1.000
_cell.angle_alpha   90.00
_cell.angle_beta   90.00
_cell.angle_gamma   90.00
#
_symmetry.space_group_name_H-M   'P 1'
#
loop_
_entity.id
_entity.type
_entity.pdbx_description
1 polymer ?
#
loop_
_entity_poly.entity_id
_entity_poly.type
_entity_poly.pdbx_seq_one_letter_code
_entity_poly.pdbx_strand_id
1 'polypeptide(L)'
;MQFPRTEADVHKFFTEELGPLLVRHWDEETARTGQPHGLDVPAFMAAWEQRGIMVIMAFDGDTPVGFMLVYVFRPLFLNSTVMQVERWYAAQDGVDKDMFDYLTAIVPAMGVSQIHVIACDARPVPDGVSTDAADNYQLVRLVV
;
A
#
# COMPACT_ATOMS: atom_id res chain seq x y z
N MET A 1 -3.98 14.24 -6.90
CA MET A 1 -4.99 14.93 -6.06
C MET A 1 -4.31 15.57 -4.83
N GLN A 2 -4.70 16.79 -4.44
CA GLN A 2 -4.29 17.38 -3.15
C GLN A 2 -5.00 16.63 -2.01
N PHE A 3 -4.30 16.36 -0.90
CA PHE A 3 -4.85 15.77 0.34
C PHE A 3 -6.28 16.26 0.62
N PRO A 4 -7.27 15.37 0.87
CA PRO A 4 -8.67 15.77 1.08
C PRO A 4 -8.76 16.75 2.26
N ARG A 5 -9.35 17.94 2.04
CA ARG A 5 -9.34 19.03 3.03
C ARG A 5 -10.70 19.26 3.68
N THR A 6 -11.75 18.81 3.03
CA THR A 6 -13.13 18.94 3.50
C THR A 6 -13.75 17.57 3.76
N GLU A 7 -14.82 17.53 4.55
CA GLU A 7 -15.61 16.31 4.78
C GLU A 7 -16.11 15.69 3.47
N ALA A 8 -16.52 16.54 2.51
CA ALA A 8 -16.94 16.09 1.18
C ALA A 8 -15.77 15.44 0.40
N ASP A 9 -14.56 16.01 0.48
CA ASP A 9 -13.38 15.41 -0.16
C ASP A 9 -13.02 14.07 0.47
N VAL A 10 -13.12 13.97 1.80
CA VAL A 10 -12.87 12.73 2.54
C VAL A 10 -13.89 11.66 2.15
N HIS A 11 -15.18 12.02 2.12
CA HIS A 11 -16.23 11.12 1.67
C HIS A 11 -15.94 10.64 0.25
N LYS A 12 -15.72 11.55 -0.70
CA LYS A 12 -15.40 11.22 -2.09
C LYS A 12 -14.20 10.28 -2.19
N PHE A 13 -13.11 10.60 -1.49
CA PHE A 13 -11.91 9.77 -1.49
C PHE A 13 -12.20 8.33 -1.06
N PHE A 14 -12.90 8.14 0.07
CA PHE A 14 -13.16 6.80 0.58
C PHE A 14 -14.26 6.04 -0.16
N THR A 15 -15.29 6.71 -0.68
CA THR A 15 -16.46 6.03 -1.28
C THR A 15 -16.39 5.91 -2.79
N GLU A 16 -15.80 6.89 -3.48
CA GLU A 16 -15.82 6.98 -4.94
C GLU A 16 -14.45 6.67 -5.56
N GLU A 17 -13.35 6.94 -4.85
CA GLU A 17 -12.00 6.79 -5.40
C GLU A 17 -11.31 5.53 -4.92
N LEU A 18 -10.98 5.45 -3.62
CA LEU A 18 -10.30 4.31 -3.02
C LEU A 18 -11.23 3.11 -2.83
N GLY A 19 -12.46 3.34 -2.36
CA GLY A 19 -13.42 2.29 -2.00
C GLY A 19 -13.68 1.26 -3.11
N PRO A 20 -14.03 1.67 -4.35
CA PRO A 20 -14.27 0.74 -5.44
C PRO A 20 -13.04 -0.10 -5.80
N LEU A 21 -11.83 0.48 -5.72
CA LEU A 21 -10.59 -0.26 -5.97
C LEU A 21 -10.29 -1.27 -4.84
N LEU A 22 -10.51 -0.88 -3.58
CA LEU A 22 -10.35 -1.77 -2.43
C LEU A 22 -11.26 -3.00 -2.52
N VAL A 23 -12.53 -2.80 -2.85
CA VAL A 23 -13.49 -3.91 -2.98
C VAL A 23 -13.04 -4.90 -4.06
N ARG A 24 -12.63 -4.40 -5.23
CA ARG A 24 -12.09 -5.25 -6.31
C ARG A 24 -10.86 -6.04 -5.85
N HIS A 25 -9.93 -5.36 -5.17
CA HIS A 25 -8.75 -6.02 -4.62
C HIS A 25 -9.10 -7.09 -3.58
N TRP A 26 -10.09 -6.86 -2.71
CA TRP A 26 -10.55 -7.86 -1.74
C TRP A 26 -11.18 -9.07 -2.41
N ASP A 27 -11.96 -8.88 -3.47
CA ASP A 27 -12.55 -9.97 -4.22
C ASP A 27 -11.45 -10.86 -4.84
N GLU A 28 -10.41 -10.25 -5.43
CA GLU A 28 -9.24 -10.96 -5.97
C GLU A 28 -8.48 -11.74 -4.88
N GLU A 29 -8.19 -11.09 -3.77
CA GLU A 29 -7.45 -11.72 -2.67
C GLU A 29 -8.28 -12.84 -2.01
N THR A 30 -9.60 -12.66 -1.89
CA THR A 30 -10.51 -13.67 -1.36
C THR A 30 -10.56 -14.89 -2.27
N ALA A 31 -10.65 -14.68 -3.59
CA ALA A 31 -10.58 -15.77 -4.56
C ALA A 31 -9.23 -16.51 -4.50
N ARG A 32 -8.13 -15.79 -4.28
CA ARG A 32 -6.77 -16.35 -4.22
C ARG A 32 -6.50 -17.16 -2.96
N THR A 33 -6.88 -16.67 -1.78
CA THR A 33 -6.53 -17.30 -0.49
C THR A 33 -7.63 -18.22 0.06
N GLY A 34 -8.86 -18.10 -0.46
CA GLY A 34 -10.04 -18.75 0.10
C GLY A 34 -10.49 -18.17 1.44
N GLN A 35 -9.95 -17.01 1.86
CA GLN A 35 -10.32 -16.32 3.10
C GLN A 35 -10.94 -14.96 2.78
N PRO A 36 -12.05 -14.57 3.45
CA PRO A 36 -12.64 -13.25 3.26
C PRO A 36 -11.65 -12.14 3.61
N HIS A 37 -11.43 -11.21 2.68
CA HIS A 37 -10.66 -9.99 2.92
C HIS A 37 -11.59 -8.81 3.20
N GLY A 38 -11.09 -7.87 3.99
CA GLY A 38 -11.81 -6.66 4.37
C GLY A 38 -10.91 -5.70 5.15
N LEU A 39 -11.46 -4.55 5.53
CA LEU A 39 -10.78 -3.58 6.38
C LEU A 39 -11.20 -3.74 7.84
N ASP A 40 -10.23 -3.91 8.73
CA ASP A 40 -10.44 -3.68 10.16
C ASP A 40 -10.44 -2.15 10.40
N VAL A 41 -11.63 -1.58 10.53
CA VAL A 41 -11.81 -0.13 10.71
C VAL A 41 -11.13 0.39 11.98
N PRO A 42 -11.29 -0.24 13.16
CA PRO A 42 -10.51 0.14 14.35
C PRO A 42 -9.00 0.19 14.13
N ALA A 43 -8.43 -0.85 13.52
CA ALA A 43 -6.98 -0.90 13.26
C ALA A 43 -6.54 0.19 12.28
N PHE A 44 -7.31 0.41 11.22
CA PHE A 44 -7.07 1.48 10.26
C PHE A 44 -7.08 2.85 10.93
N MET A 45 -8.10 3.15 11.74
CA MET A 45 -8.22 4.43 12.44
C MET A 45 -7.06 4.67 13.42
N ALA A 46 -6.66 3.65 14.17
CA ALA A 46 -5.52 3.74 15.07
C ALA A 46 -4.22 4.06 14.31
N ALA A 47 -3.98 3.40 13.19
CA ALA A 47 -2.83 3.70 12.33
C ALA A 47 -2.92 5.10 11.70
N TRP A 48 -4.11 5.51 11.27
CA TRP A 48 -4.35 6.82 10.69
C TRP A 48 -4.07 7.95 11.68
N GLU A 49 -4.59 7.86 12.90
CA GLU A 49 -4.37 8.84 13.97
C GLU A 49 -2.89 8.96 14.34
N GLN A 50 -2.15 7.85 14.29
CA GLN A 50 -0.70 7.82 14.55
C GLN A 50 0.13 8.32 13.36
N ARG A 51 -0.51 8.72 12.25
CA ARG A 51 0.15 9.00 10.95
C ARG A 51 1.01 7.82 10.49
N GLY A 52 0.65 6.63 10.93
CA GLY A 52 1.34 5.39 10.66
C GLY A 52 0.87 4.71 9.38
N ILE A 53 -0.14 5.24 8.69
CA ILE A 53 -0.58 4.76 7.38
C ILE A 53 -0.63 5.90 6.36
N MET A 54 -0.30 5.59 5.12
CA MET A 54 -0.44 6.47 3.97
C MET A 54 -1.05 5.68 2.81
N VAL A 55 -1.86 6.37 2.02
CA VAL A 55 -2.46 5.84 0.79
C VAL A 55 -1.89 6.62 -0.38
N ILE A 56 -1.22 5.92 -1.30
CA ILE A 56 -0.82 6.46 -2.60
C ILE A 56 -1.87 6.02 -3.61
N MET A 57 -2.38 6.98 -4.39
CA MET A 57 -3.38 6.73 -5.42
C MET A 57 -2.79 7.03 -6.79
N ALA A 58 -3.05 6.15 -7.76
CA ALA A 58 -2.78 6.37 -9.17
C ALA A 58 -4.08 6.76 -9.89
N PHE A 59 -3.99 7.76 -10.77
CA PHE A 59 -5.11 8.26 -11.56
C PHE A 59 -4.74 8.31 -13.03
N ASP A 60 -5.67 7.92 -13.89
CA ASP A 60 -5.66 8.19 -15.33
C ASP A 60 -6.70 9.29 -15.61
N GLY A 61 -6.22 10.52 -15.79
CA GLY A 61 -7.05 11.72 -15.73
C GLY A 61 -7.73 11.85 -14.37
N ASP A 62 -9.06 11.82 -14.34
CA ASP A 62 -9.87 11.84 -13.12
C ASP A 62 -10.28 10.43 -12.64
N THR A 63 -9.87 9.38 -13.35
CA THR A 63 -10.27 8.00 -13.03
C THR A 63 -9.24 7.36 -12.10
N PRO A 64 -9.63 6.86 -10.92
CA PRO A 64 -8.72 6.11 -10.05
C PRO A 64 -8.40 4.74 -10.68
N VAL A 65 -7.12 4.44 -10.87
CA VAL A 65 -6.64 3.22 -11.56
C VAL A 65 -5.70 2.36 -10.71
N GLY A 66 -5.32 2.82 -9.53
CA GLY A 66 -4.50 2.03 -8.62
C GLY A 66 -4.40 2.65 -7.23
N PHE A 67 -4.02 1.81 -6.27
CA PHE A 67 -3.69 2.26 -4.93
C PHE A 67 -2.50 1.48 -4.37
N MET A 68 -1.83 2.07 -3.40
CA MET A 68 -0.83 1.44 -2.56
C MET A 68 -1.03 1.88 -1.11
N LEU A 69 -1.24 0.90 -0.22
CA LEU A 69 -1.32 1.10 1.22
C LEU A 69 0.07 0.88 1.82
N VAL A 70 0.59 1.90 2.48
CA VAL A 70 1.89 1.83 3.16
C VAL A 70 1.76 2.16 4.64
N TYR A 71 2.43 1.38 5.48
CA TYR A 71 2.62 1.71 6.90
C TYR A 71 3.96 2.40 7.11
N VAL A 72 3.98 3.48 7.88
CA VAL A 72 5.21 4.15 8.32
C VAL A 72 5.39 3.90 9.80
N PHE A 73 6.46 3.22 10.17
CA PHE A 73 6.73 2.88 11.56
C PHE A 73 8.22 2.77 11.83
N ARG A 74 8.58 2.62 13.10
CA ARG A 74 9.95 2.32 13.51
C ARG A 74 9.97 0.95 14.17
N PRO A 75 10.60 -0.07 13.56
CA PRO A 75 10.67 -1.40 14.16
C PRO A 75 11.42 -1.35 15.50
N LEU A 76 11.05 -2.23 16.43
CA LEU A 76 11.63 -2.26 17.77
C LEU A 76 13.15 -2.50 17.76
N PHE A 77 13.62 -3.38 16.87
CA PHE A 77 15.01 -3.81 16.78
C PHE A 77 15.80 -3.10 15.68
N LEU A 78 15.22 -2.03 15.10
CA LEU A 78 15.85 -1.24 14.06
C LEU A 78 15.82 0.24 14.42
N ASN A 79 16.99 0.88 14.48
CA ASN A 79 17.11 2.30 14.78
C ASN A 79 16.88 3.17 13.52
N SER A 80 15.82 2.89 12.76
CA SER A 80 15.45 3.67 11.58
C SER A 80 13.96 3.60 11.29
N THR A 81 13.43 4.62 10.62
CA THR A 81 12.04 4.64 10.15
C THR A 81 11.93 3.80 8.88
N VAL A 82 10.91 2.95 8.83
CA VAL A 82 10.61 2.05 7.72
C VAL A 82 9.25 2.41 7.15
N MET A 83 9.12 2.29 5.83
CA MET A 83 7.85 2.31 5.13
C MET A 83 7.57 0.91 4.57
N GLN A 84 6.53 0.25 5.06
CA GLN A 84 6.12 -1.07 4.59
C GLN A 84 4.97 -0.95 3.61
N VAL A 85 5.18 -1.37 2.37
CA VAL A 85 4.12 -1.60 1.39
C VAL A 85 3.35 -2.84 1.79
N GLU A 86 2.13 -2.64 2.30
CA GLU A 86 1.27 -3.72 2.77
C GLU A 86 0.53 -4.36 1.61
N ARG A 87 -0.18 -3.57 0.81
CA ARG A 87 -0.94 -4.04 -0.36
C ARG A 87 -0.96 -2.96 -1.44
N TRP A 88 -0.99 -3.40 -2.68
CA TRP A 88 -1.24 -2.54 -3.83
C TRP A 88 -2.16 -3.22 -4.83
N TYR A 89 -2.78 -2.38 -5.66
CA TYR A 89 -3.63 -2.79 -6.76
C TYR A 89 -3.39 -1.87 -7.94
N ALA A 90 -3.36 -2.46 -9.13
CA ALA A 90 -3.25 -1.76 -10.40
C ALA A 90 -4.32 -2.33 -11.34
N ALA A 91 -5.16 -1.46 -11.89
CA ALA A 91 -6.18 -1.85 -12.86
C ALA A 91 -5.61 -2.08 -14.28
N GLN A 92 -4.38 -1.61 -14.52
CA GLN A 92 -3.71 -1.63 -15.82
C GLN A 92 -2.22 -1.95 -15.62
N ASP A 93 -1.62 -2.61 -16.61
CA ASP A 93 -0.21 -2.96 -16.60
C ASP A 93 0.68 -1.70 -16.47
N GLY A 94 1.70 -1.77 -15.62
CA GLY A 94 2.66 -0.69 -15.40
C GLY A 94 2.26 0.34 -14.33
N VAL A 95 0.97 0.44 -13.96
CA VAL A 95 0.52 1.35 -12.90
C VAL A 95 1.14 1.02 -11.54
N ASP A 96 1.33 -0.27 -11.27
CA ASP A 96 2.04 -0.74 -10.07
C ASP A 96 3.49 -0.23 -10.07
N LYS A 97 4.23 -0.43 -11.17
CA LYS A 97 5.60 0.07 -11.31
C LYS A 97 5.67 1.58 -11.10
N ASP A 98 4.79 2.35 -11.71
CA ASP A 98 4.76 3.81 -11.56
C ASP A 98 4.52 4.23 -10.10
N MET A 99 3.68 3.50 -9.35
CA MET A 99 3.49 3.74 -7.92
C MET A 99 4.75 3.41 -7.11
N PHE A 100 5.47 2.34 -7.44
CA PHE A 100 6.76 2.00 -6.80
C PHE A 100 7.86 3.03 -7.11
N ASP A 101 7.94 3.49 -8.35
CA ASP A 101 8.86 4.55 -8.77
C ASP A 101 8.54 5.86 -8.03
N TYR A 102 7.26 6.21 -7.90
CA TYR A 102 6.83 7.36 -7.10
C TYR A 102 7.21 7.21 -5.62
N LEU A 103 6.94 6.05 -5.02
CA LEU A 103 7.27 5.73 -3.63
C LEU A 103 8.77 5.93 -3.36
N THR A 104 9.62 5.34 -4.18
CA THR A 104 11.08 5.42 -4.05
C THR A 104 11.61 6.84 -4.26
N ALA A 105 10.94 7.65 -5.08
CA ALA A 105 11.29 9.05 -5.27
C ALA A 105 10.95 9.94 -4.06
N ILE A 106 9.84 9.68 -3.35
CA ILE A 106 9.41 10.54 -2.23
C ILE A 106 10.02 10.14 -0.87
N VAL A 107 10.34 8.87 -0.68
CA VAL A 107 10.83 8.30 0.59
C VAL A 107 12.05 9.04 1.17
N PRO A 108 13.07 9.44 0.38
CA PRO A 108 14.21 10.19 0.89
C PRO A 108 13.84 11.53 1.54
N ALA A 109 12.83 12.22 0.98
CA ALA A 109 12.36 13.51 1.52
C ALA A 109 11.56 13.36 2.82
N MET A 110 11.05 12.15 3.11
CA MET A 110 10.25 11.85 4.29
C MET A 110 11.10 11.42 5.51
N GLY A 111 12.43 11.30 5.36
CA GLY A 111 13.30 10.78 6.43
C GLY A 111 13.09 9.29 6.72
N VAL A 112 12.50 8.56 5.76
CA VAL A 112 12.38 7.10 5.81
C VAL A 112 13.68 6.49 5.29
N SER A 113 14.19 5.48 5.98
CA SER A 113 15.49 4.87 5.68
C SER A 113 15.38 3.60 4.85
N GLN A 114 14.26 2.88 4.95
CA GLN A 114 14.04 1.63 4.24
C GLN A 114 12.60 1.50 3.78
N ILE A 115 12.41 0.82 2.64
CA ILE A 115 11.11 0.39 2.14
C ILE A 115 11.07 -1.14 2.23
N HIS A 116 10.07 -1.67 2.94
CA HIS A 116 9.80 -3.10 2.98
C HIS A 116 8.55 -3.40 2.16
N VAL A 117 8.48 -4.54 1.49
CA VAL A 117 7.35 -4.87 0.60
C VAL A 117 6.85 -6.27 0.92
N ILE A 118 5.55 -6.40 1.22
CA ILE A 118 4.92 -7.72 1.37
C ILE A 118 4.50 -8.21 -0.01
N ALA A 119 5.41 -8.89 -0.70
CA ALA A 119 5.16 -9.52 -2.00
C ALA A 119 4.83 -11.01 -1.86
N CYS A 120 4.15 -11.57 -2.87
CA CYS A 120 3.94 -13.00 -3.02
C CYS A 120 4.00 -13.39 -4.50
N ASP A 121 4.01 -14.68 -4.83
CA ASP A 121 4.12 -15.14 -6.22
C ASP A 121 3.02 -14.58 -7.14
N ALA A 122 1.81 -14.36 -6.61
CA ALA A 122 0.70 -13.78 -7.36
C ALA A 122 0.77 -12.25 -7.50
N ARG A 123 1.60 -11.59 -6.67
CA ARG A 123 1.83 -10.14 -6.67
C ARG A 123 3.32 -9.89 -6.36
N PRO A 124 4.21 -10.17 -7.31
CA PRO A 124 5.62 -9.91 -7.14
C PRO A 124 5.89 -8.40 -7.13
N VAL A 125 7.01 -7.98 -6.57
CA VAL A 125 7.50 -6.60 -6.80
C VAL A 125 7.67 -6.40 -8.32
N PRO A 126 7.19 -5.28 -8.90
CA PRO A 126 7.24 -5.07 -10.34
C PRO A 126 8.66 -5.11 -10.90
N ASP A 127 8.78 -5.63 -12.13
CA ASP A 127 10.06 -5.66 -12.84
C ASP A 127 10.66 -4.25 -12.99
N GLY A 128 11.97 -4.14 -12.79
CA GLY A 128 12.70 -2.87 -12.83
C GLY A 128 12.73 -2.09 -11.51
N VAL A 129 12.01 -2.53 -10.48
CA VAL A 129 12.22 -2.03 -9.10
C VAL A 129 13.44 -2.75 -8.50
N SER A 130 14.41 -1.98 -8.02
CA SER A 130 15.62 -2.54 -7.41
C SER A 130 15.34 -3.07 -6.01
N THR A 131 15.76 -4.31 -5.74
CA THR A 131 15.67 -4.95 -4.42
C THR A 131 17.06 -5.27 -3.87
N ASP A 132 17.21 -5.26 -2.55
CA ASP A 132 18.45 -5.68 -1.89
C ASP A 132 18.36 -7.16 -1.49
N ALA A 133 19.05 -8.02 -2.24
CA ALA A 133 19.05 -9.46 -1.98
C ALA A 133 19.73 -9.84 -0.66
N ALA A 134 20.60 -8.98 -0.11
CA ALA A 134 21.28 -9.24 1.16
C ALA A 134 20.35 -9.04 2.37
N ASP A 135 19.27 -8.29 2.21
CA ASP A 135 18.31 -7.93 3.27
C ASP A 135 16.89 -8.45 2.96
N ASN A 136 16.82 -9.69 2.46
CA ASN A 136 15.56 -10.35 2.08
C ASN A 136 15.11 -11.33 3.17
N TYR A 137 14.06 -10.97 3.91
CA TYR A 137 13.38 -11.84 4.87
C TYR A 137 11.95 -12.12 4.43
N GLN A 138 11.45 -13.32 4.75
CA GLN A 138 10.13 -13.78 4.34
C GLN A 138 9.17 -13.84 5.53
N LEU A 139 7.97 -13.29 5.35
CA LEU A 139 6.83 -13.56 6.23
C LEU A 139 6.20 -14.90 5.83
N VAL A 140 6.35 -15.90 6.68
CA VAL A 140 5.81 -17.25 6.44
C VAL A 140 4.55 -17.46 7.26
N ARG A 141 3.42 -17.72 6.58
CA ARG A 141 2.19 -18.13 7.26
C ARG A 141 2.34 -19.56 7.80
N LEU A 142 2.28 -19.72 9.12
CA LEU A 142 2.23 -21.03 9.75
C LEU A 142 0.85 -21.68 9.53
N VAL A 143 0.83 -23.00 9.39
CA VAL A 143 -0.41 -23.77 9.45
C VAL A 143 -0.81 -23.91 10.92
N VAL A 144 -2.04 -23.53 11.24
CA VAL A 144 -2.62 -23.59 12.59
C VAL A 144 -3.87 -24.44 12.56
#